data_AF-A0A7W5XDU0-F1
#
_entry.id   AF-A0A7W5XDU0-F1
#
_cell.length_a   1.000
_cell.length_b   1.000
_cell.length_c   1.000
_cell.angle_alpha   90.00
_cell.angle_beta   90.00
_cell.angle_gamma   90.00
#
_symmetry.space_group_name_H-M   'P 1'
#
loop_
_entity.id
_entity.type
_entity.pdbx_description
1 polymer ?
#
loop_
_entity_poly.entity_id
_entity_poly.type
_entity_poly.pdbx_seq_one_letter_code
_entity_poly.pdbx_strand_id
1 'polypeptide(L)'
;MAHPSARTMSSAEQSRMVRVNRISSRSDLFPRLIAMQKLADAHGFAIFRVSGSGIPAKQRLVCELENWGSSNAGFGKAFTDAYGDVLLEHIEKSLLPLSWAGGCDRAAPGPADFAPFMTRLQDGIVPFSGLAFPVRLGAVGNGFIVFTGDEIDPSSDTIVELHGRCCHIMMDLLSLDERRTAAAEALSEREIACLQLAGDGRISEEIADKLGLSVHTVNAYLGSATIKLDSVNRIQAIAKAIRLGYIS
;
A
#
# COMPACT_ATOMS: atom_id res chain seq x y z
N MET A 1 -22.11 19.50 50.63
CA MET A 1 -21.87 18.33 49.75
C MET A 1 -21.28 18.85 48.46
N ALA A 2 -19.99 18.62 48.24
CA ALA A 2 -19.25 19.16 47.10
C ALA A 2 -19.32 18.20 45.91
N HIS A 3 -19.70 18.72 44.74
CA HIS A 3 -19.60 18.02 43.45
C HIS A 3 -18.11 17.79 43.08
N PRO A 4 -17.72 16.62 42.56
CA PRO A 4 -16.39 16.45 42.02
C PRO A 4 -16.32 17.06 40.62
N SER A 5 -15.43 18.05 40.49
CA SER A 5 -15.07 18.72 39.24
C SER A 5 -14.48 17.70 38.26
N ALA A 6 -15.12 17.53 37.10
CA ALA A 6 -14.56 16.77 35.98
C ALA A 6 -13.25 17.46 35.55
N ARG A 7 -12.12 16.75 35.69
CA ARG A 7 -10.81 17.22 35.24
C ARG A 7 -10.85 17.38 33.72
N THR A 8 -10.79 18.62 33.24
CA THR A 8 -10.49 18.93 31.86
C THR A 8 -9.06 18.46 31.56
N MET A 9 -8.93 17.38 30.80
CA MET A 9 -7.62 16.86 30.36
C MET A 9 -6.93 17.88 29.45
N SER A 10 -5.62 18.00 29.59
CA SER A 10 -4.80 18.98 28.87
C SER A 10 -4.66 18.63 27.38
N SER A 11 -4.69 19.64 26.52
CA SER A 11 -4.39 19.52 25.07
C SER A 11 -3.06 18.80 24.79
N ALA A 12 -2.09 18.86 25.71
CA ALA A 12 -0.81 18.15 25.59
C ALA A 12 -0.93 16.61 25.77
N GLU A 13 -1.96 16.13 26.48
CA GLU A 13 -2.24 14.70 26.63
C GLU A 13 -2.98 14.15 25.41
N GLN A 14 -3.86 14.93 24.78
CA GLN A 14 -4.46 14.60 23.48
C GLN A 14 -3.41 14.53 22.36
N SER A 15 -2.42 15.43 22.35
CA SER A 15 -1.31 15.38 21.38
C SER A 15 -0.33 14.22 21.60
N ARG A 16 -0.36 13.52 22.75
CA ARG A 16 0.50 12.35 23.02
C ARG A 16 -0.08 11.02 22.55
N MET A 17 -1.37 10.96 22.23
CA MET A 17 -2.06 9.72 21.80
C MET A 17 -1.95 9.40 20.31
N VAL A 18 -1.32 10.26 19.51
CA VAL A 18 -1.03 10.00 18.08
C VAL A 18 0.47 9.95 17.86
N ARG A 19 1.19 9.14 18.65
CA ARG A 19 2.45 8.59 18.17
C ARG A 19 2.10 7.44 17.22
N VAL A 20 1.76 7.80 15.98
CA VAL A 20 1.76 6.85 14.86
C VAL A 20 3.15 6.23 14.88
N ASN A 21 3.21 4.95 15.23
CA ASN A 21 4.46 4.20 15.20
C ASN A 21 4.96 4.33 13.76
N ARG A 22 6.08 5.03 13.56
CA ARG A 22 6.51 5.47 12.23
C ARG A 22 7.00 4.25 11.47
N ILE A 23 6.10 3.65 10.70
CA ILE A 23 6.40 2.50 9.86
C ILE A 23 7.46 2.93 8.85
N SER A 24 8.53 2.15 8.80
CA SER A 24 9.73 2.43 8.02
C SER A 24 9.92 1.42 6.89
N SER A 25 9.30 0.24 7.00
CA SER A 25 9.34 -0.82 5.99
C SER A 25 8.04 -1.62 5.91
N ARG A 26 7.81 -2.32 4.78
CA ARG A 26 6.66 -3.24 4.63
C ARG A 26 6.71 -4.39 5.65
N SER A 27 7.88 -4.78 6.11
CA SER A 27 8.07 -5.82 7.14
C SER A 27 7.47 -5.42 8.48
N ASP A 28 7.35 -4.12 8.78
CA ASP A 28 6.75 -3.62 10.02
C ASP A 28 5.22 -3.85 10.06
N LEU A 29 4.60 -4.09 8.90
CA LEU A 29 3.17 -4.41 8.81
C LEU A 29 2.88 -5.86 9.21
N PHE A 30 3.84 -6.77 9.06
CA PHE A 30 3.63 -8.21 9.25
C PHE A 30 3.20 -8.56 10.69
N PRO A 31 3.83 -8.05 11.76
CA PRO A 31 3.39 -8.34 13.14
C PRO A 31 1.98 -7.84 13.43
N ARG A 32 1.56 -6.71 12.83
CA ARG A 32 0.21 -6.16 12.96
C ARG A 32 -0.82 -7.04 12.25
N LEU A 33 -0.49 -7.50 11.04
CA LEU A 33 -1.32 -8.44 10.29
C LEU A 33 -1.47 -9.77 11.01
N ILE A 34 -0.39 -10.30 11.63
CA ILE A 34 -0.46 -11.50 12.47
C ILE A 34 -1.37 -11.28 13.69
N ALA A 35 -1.31 -10.11 14.33
CA ALA A 35 -2.22 -9.80 15.44
C ALA A 35 -3.68 -9.71 14.98
N MET A 36 -3.94 -9.11 13.81
CA MET A 36 -5.28 -9.06 13.20
C MET A 36 -5.78 -10.43 12.76
N GLN A 37 -4.90 -11.28 12.20
CA GLN A 37 -5.21 -12.65 11.84
C GLN A 37 -5.69 -13.44 13.07
N LYS A 38 -4.99 -13.32 14.20
CA LYS A 38 -5.41 -13.95 15.46
C LYS A 38 -6.75 -13.40 15.97
N LEU A 39 -6.98 -12.10 15.82
CA LEU A 39 -8.25 -11.46 16.19
C LEU A 39 -9.41 -11.97 15.32
N ALA A 40 -9.16 -12.28 14.05
CA ALA A 40 -10.13 -12.81 13.10
C ALA A 40 -10.30 -14.34 13.19
N ASP A 41 -9.58 -15.02 14.08
CA ASP A 41 -9.44 -16.49 14.13
C ASP A 41 -9.08 -17.12 12.76
N ALA A 42 -8.25 -16.42 11.99
CA ALA A 42 -7.88 -16.82 10.64
C ALA A 42 -6.54 -17.60 10.62
N HIS A 43 -6.36 -18.42 9.59
CA HIS A 43 -5.10 -19.14 9.33
C HIS A 43 -4.13 -18.36 8.43
N GLY A 44 -4.63 -17.42 7.65
CA GLY A 44 -3.82 -16.58 6.78
C GLY A 44 -4.43 -15.22 6.50
N PHE A 45 -3.63 -14.37 5.88
CA PHE A 45 -4.03 -13.07 5.39
C PHE A 45 -3.32 -12.73 4.07
N ALA A 46 -3.90 -11.78 3.34
CA ALA A 46 -3.30 -11.17 2.17
C ALA A 46 -3.69 -9.69 2.05
N ILE A 47 -2.83 -8.89 1.43
CA ILE A 47 -3.12 -7.52 1.03
C ILE A 47 -3.11 -7.46 -0.50
N PHE A 48 -4.25 -7.08 -1.07
CA PHE A 48 -4.38 -6.83 -2.50
C PHE A 48 -4.53 -5.33 -2.75
N ARG A 49 -3.76 -4.78 -3.69
CA ARG A 49 -4.01 -3.45 -4.23
C ARG A 49 -4.68 -3.53 -5.59
N VAL A 50 -5.54 -2.57 -5.86
CA VAL A 50 -6.02 -2.30 -7.20
C VAL A 50 -4.93 -1.53 -7.95
N SER A 51 -4.47 -2.10 -9.07
CA SER A 51 -3.52 -1.48 -9.98
C SER A 51 -4.15 -1.35 -11.36
N GLY A 52 -3.95 -0.21 -12.04
CA GLY A 52 -4.49 0.02 -13.37
C GLY A 52 -4.91 1.47 -13.58
N SER A 53 -4.88 1.91 -14.83
CA SER A 53 -5.02 3.32 -15.23
C SER A 53 -6.46 3.79 -15.31
N GLY A 54 -7.18 3.90 -14.17
CA GLY A 54 -8.48 4.58 -14.03
C GLY A 54 -9.66 4.08 -14.88
N ILE A 55 -9.39 3.24 -15.88
CA ILE A 55 -10.34 2.58 -16.76
C ILE A 55 -10.60 1.21 -16.16
N PRO A 56 -11.85 0.87 -15.77
CA PRO A 56 -12.19 -0.39 -15.10
C PRO A 56 -11.63 -1.63 -15.80
N ALA A 57 -11.71 -1.70 -17.13
CA ALA A 57 -11.23 -2.83 -17.94
C ALA A 57 -9.71 -3.08 -17.90
N LYS A 58 -8.91 -2.15 -17.35
CA LYS A 58 -7.46 -2.32 -17.18
C LYS A 58 -7.05 -2.48 -15.71
N GLN A 59 -8.01 -2.46 -14.78
CA GLN A 59 -7.73 -2.67 -13.37
C GLN A 59 -7.49 -4.16 -13.11
N ARG A 60 -6.58 -4.44 -12.17
CA ARG A 60 -6.30 -5.78 -11.67
C ARG A 60 -5.94 -5.73 -10.20
N LEU A 61 -6.20 -6.81 -9.50
CA LEU A 61 -5.69 -7.01 -8.14
C LEU A 61 -4.23 -7.46 -8.20
N VAL A 62 -3.40 -6.84 -7.39
CA VAL A 62 -1.99 -7.16 -7.20
C VAL A 62 -1.78 -7.52 -5.74
N CYS A 63 -1.35 -8.74 -5.46
CA CYS A 63 -0.98 -9.17 -4.11
C CYS A 63 0.34 -8.48 -3.72
N GLU A 64 0.31 -7.65 -2.68
CA GLU A 64 1.50 -6.96 -2.16
C GLU A 64 2.18 -7.77 -1.04
N LEU A 65 1.40 -8.54 -0.27
CA LEU A 65 1.86 -9.26 0.90
C LEU A 65 0.86 -10.36 1.27
N GLU A 66 1.33 -11.58 1.53
CA GLU A 66 0.52 -12.73 1.99
C GLU A 66 1.32 -13.62 2.95
N ASN A 67 0.65 -14.56 3.62
CA ASN A 67 1.31 -15.55 4.48
C ASN A 67 0.81 -17.00 4.33
N TRP A 68 0.22 -17.38 3.19
CA TRP A 68 -0.34 -18.73 2.98
C TRP A 68 0.69 -19.87 2.96
N GLY A 69 1.99 -19.56 2.92
CA GLY A 69 3.07 -20.55 2.98
C GLY A 69 3.24 -21.33 1.67
N SER A 70 4.29 -22.14 1.59
CA SER A 70 4.64 -22.89 0.37
C SER A 70 3.68 -24.03 0.05
N SER A 71 3.06 -24.66 1.06
CA SER A 71 2.08 -25.72 0.88
C SER A 71 0.79 -25.27 0.19
N ASN A 72 0.48 -23.97 0.25
CA ASN A 72 -0.68 -23.36 -0.38
C ASN A 72 -0.26 -22.40 -1.51
N ALA A 73 0.91 -22.63 -2.11
CA ALA A 73 1.41 -21.85 -3.23
C ALA A 73 0.39 -21.90 -4.38
N GLY A 74 -0.25 -20.76 -4.65
CA GLY A 74 -1.31 -20.64 -5.66
C GLY A 74 -2.66 -20.20 -5.12
N PHE A 75 -2.89 -20.17 -3.81
CA PHE A 75 -4.13 -19.67 -3.22
C PHE A 75 -4.42 -18.23 -3.65
N GLY A 76 -3.41 -17.36 -3.70
CA GLY A 76 -3.58 -15.98 -4.17
C GLY A 76 -4.01 -15.87 -5.63
N LYS A 77 -3.46 -16.73 -6.48
CA LYS A 77 -3.87 -16.79 -7.89
C LYS A 77 -5.29 -17.33 -8.00
N ALA A 78 -5.60 -18.46 -7.35
CA ALA A 78 -6.94 -19.05 -7.36
C ALA A 78 -8.00 -18.07 -6.83
N PHE A 79 -7.69 -17.31 -5.76
CA PHE A 79 -8.56 -16.26 -5.23
C PHE A 79 -8.79 -15.13 -6.23
N THR A 80 -7.72 -14.66 -6.88
CA THR A 80 -7.80 -13.58 -7.86
C THR A 80 -8.56 -14.03 -9.11
N ASP A 81 -8.33 -15.26 -9.59
CA ASP A 81 -9.03 -15.83 -10.73
C ASP A 81 -10.52 -16.07 -10.42
N ALA A 82 -10.87 -16.41 -9.18
CA ALA A 82 -12.23 -16.66 -8.73
C ALA A 82 -13.06 -15.39 -8.50
N TYR A 83 -12.49 -14.42 -7.78
CA TYR A 83 -13.24 -13.26 -7.27
C TYR A 83 -12.71 -11.91 -7.75
N GLY A 84 -11.64 -11.87 -8.55
CA GLY A 84 -10.97 -10.63 -8.93
C GLY A 84 -11.90 -9.60 -9.57
N ASP A 85 -12.69 -10.02 -10.57
CA ASP A 85 -13.63 -9.12 -11.26
C ASP A 85 -14.73 -8.61 -10.32
N VAL A 86 -15.29 -9.49 -9.48
CA VAL A 86 -16.34 -9.14 -8.51
C VAL A 86 -15.81 -8.16 -7.45
N LEU A 87 -14.59 -8.35 -6.98
CA LEU A 87 -13.94 -7.45 -6.03
C LEU A 87 -13.67 -6.08 -6.65
N LEU A 88 -13.19 -6.03 -7.89
CA LEU A 88 -12.98 -4.77 -8.62
C LEU A 88 -14.28 -4.00 -8.82
N GLU A 89 -15.36 -4.68 -9.20
CA GLU A 89 -16.68 -4.04 -9.31
C GLU A 89 -17.22 -3.59 -7.94
N HIS A 90 -17.01 -4.40 -6.90
CA HIS A 90 -17.51 -4.11 -5.55
C HIS A 90 -16.90 -2.84 -4.98
N ILE A 91 -15.57 -2.66 -5.06
CA ILE A 91 -14.90 -1.49 -4.46
C ILE A 91 -15.29 -0.16 -5.11
N GLU A 92 -15.81 -0.18 -6.34
CA GLU A 92 -16.37 0.99 -6.99
C GLU A 92 -17.75 1.37 -6.39
N LYS A 93 -18.55 0.37 -6.02
CA LYS A 93 -19.96 0.55 -5.61
C LYS A 93 -20.19 0.55 -4.10
N SER A 94 -19.36 -0.15 -3.35
CA SER A 94 -19.57 -0.46 -1.94
C SER A 94 -18.26 -0.57 -1.17
N LEU A 95 -18.31 -0.28 0.12
CA LEU A 95 -17.23 -0.52 1.07
C LEU A 95 -17.65 -1.51 2.16
N LEU A 96 -18.73 -2.25 1.96
CA LEU A 96 -19.11 -3.29 2.91
C LEU A 96 -18.08 -4.43 2.89
N PRO A 97 -17.70 -4.99 4.05
CA PRO A 97 -16.92 -6.22 4.12
C PRO A 97 -17.57 -7.34 3.32
N LEU A 98 -16.75 -8.20 2.74
CA LEU A 98 -17.21 -9.37 2.02
C LEU A 98 -16.87 -10.66 2.77
N SER A 99 -17.71 -11.67 2.63
CA SER A 99 -17.51 -13.01 3.18
C SER A 99 -17.78 -14.09 2.15
N TRP A 100 -17.10 -15.22 2.28
CA TRP A 100 -17.38 -16.45 1.53
C TRP A 100 -17.06 -17.68 2.37
N ALA A 101 -17.74 -18.77 2.07
CA ALA A 101 -17.41 -20.10 2.55
C ALA A 101 -16.57 -20.85 1.51
N GLY A 102 -15.55 -21.57 1.98
CA GLY A 102 -14.74 -22.46 1.17
C GLY A 102 -15.50 -23.71 0.73
N GLY A 103 -14.98 -24.44 -0.26
CA GLY A 103 -15.63 -25.66 -0.77
C GLY A 103 -15.76 -26.79 0.26
N CYS A 104 -14.92 -26.80 1.29
CA CYS A 104 -14.98 -27.76 2.40
C CYS A 104 -15.87 -27.27 3.56
N ASP A 105 -16.20 -25.98 3.57
CA ASP A 105 -16.98 -25.36 4.64
C ASP A 105 -18.47 -25.50 4.32
N ARG A 106 -19.21 -26.11 5.25
CA ARG A 106 -20.67 -26.26 5.19
C ARG A 106 -21.39 -25.22 6.05
N ALA A 107 -20.66 -24.27 6.65
CA ALA A 107 -21.22 -23.31 7.59
C ALA A 107 -22.30 -22.41 6.96
N ALA A 108 -23.38 -22.27 7.73
CA ALA A 108 -24.51 -21.37 7.47
C ALA A 108 -24.07 -19.91 7.68
N PRO A 109 -24.91 -18.89 7.39
CA PRO A 109 -24.43 -17.51 7.22
C PRO A 109 -23.78 -16.97 8.48
N GLY A 110 -22.75 -16.12 8.30
CA GLY A 110 -22.10 -15.34 9.36
C GLY A 110 -23.11 -14.54 10.18
N PRO A 111 -22.68 -13.73 11.15
CA PRO A 111 -23.55 -13.32 12.26
C PRO A 111 -24.86 -12.73 11.73
N ALA A 112 -25.98 -13.43 11.98
CA ALA A 112 -27.25 -13.18 11.29
C ALA A 112 -27.70 -11.70 11.41
N ASP A 113 -27.35 -11.07 12.53
CA ASP A 113 -27.68 -9.68 12.86
C ASP A 113 -26.82 -8.66 12.09
N PHE A 114 -25.67 -9.08 11.54
CA PHE A 114 -24.73 -8.23 10.80
C PHE A 114 -24.72 -8.48 9.29
N ALA A 115 -25.44 -9.50 8.82
CA ALA A 115 -25.58 -9.83 7.41
C ALA A 115 -25.95 -8.64 6.49
N PRO A 116 -26.81 -7.67 6.89
CA PRO A 116 -27.11 -6.50 6.04
C PRO A 116 -25.92 -5.56 5.79
N PHE A 117 -24.89 -5.63 6.64
CA PHE A 117 -23.68 -4.81 6.54
C PHE A 117 -22.51 -5.56 5.92
N MET A 118 -22.78 -6.71 5.29
CA MET A 118 -21.80 -7.51 4.59
C MET A 118 -22.32 -7.91 3.21
N THR A 119 -21.40 -8.23 2.30
CA THR A 119 -21.73 -8.76 0.98
C THR A 119 -21.19 -10.18 0.86
N ARG A 120 -22.07 -11.14 0.54
CA ARG A 120 -21.66 -12.53 0.37
C ARG A 120 -21.19 -12.76 -1.07
N LEU A 121 -19.95 -13.25 -1.22
CA LEU A 121 -19.45 -13.74 -2.50
C LEU A 121 -19.99 -15.15 -2.75
N GLN A 122 -19.79 -15.66 -3.97
CA GLN A 122 -20.20 -17.02 -4.31
C GLN A 122 -19.38 -18.04 -3.52
N ASP A 123 -20.04 -18.88 -2.74
CA ASP A 123 -19.37 -19.91 -1.93
C ASP A 123 -18.81 -21.06 -2.79
N GLY A 124 -17.80 -21.74 -2.26
CA GLY A 124 -17.32 -23.02 -2.80
C GLY A 124 -16.42 -22.94 -4.03
N ILE A 125 -16.05 -21.76 -4.52
CA ILE A 125 -15.11 -21.61 -5.65
C ILE A 125 -13.67 -21.89 -5.21
N VAL A 126 -13.28 -21.42 -4.02
CA VAL A 126 -11.95 -21.64 -3.42
C VAL A 126 -12.03 -22.60 -2.24
N PRO A 127 -10.95 -23.30 -1.85
CA PRO A 127 -11.00 -24.34 -0.82
C PRO A 127 -11.05 -23.81 0.62
N PHE A 128 -10.96 -22.50 0.83
CA PHE A 128 -10.91 -21.85 2.14
C PHE A 128 -12.00 -20.80 2.30
N SER A 129 -12.46 -20.58 3.52
CA SER A 129 -13.37 -19.51 3.89
C SER A 129 -12.60 -18.21 4.13
N GLY A 130 -13.30 -17.07 4.11
CA GLY A 130 -12.63 -15.81 4.37
C GLY A 130 -13.48 -14.56 4.42
N LEU A 131 -12.79 -13.49 4.81
CA LEU A 131 -13.28 -12.13 4.89
C LEU A 131 -12.40 -11.20 4.09
N ALA A 132 -13.00 -10.29 3.33
CA ALA A 132 -12.30 -9.24 2.62
C ALA A 132 -12.81 -7.87 3.06
N PHE A 133 -11.88 -7.00 3.47
CA PHE A 133 -12.17 -5.64 3.90
C PHE A 133 -11.74 -4.66 2.81
N PRO A 134 -12.69 -4.04 2.08
CA PRO A 134 -12.37 -3.04 1.08
C PRO A 134 -11.85 -1.76 1.74
N VAL A 135 -10.79 -1.20 1.18
CA VAL A 135 -10.24 0.09 1.55
C VAL A 135 -10.10 0.95 0.31
N ARG A 136 -10.82 2.07 0.28
CA ARG A 136 -10.83 3.02 -0.83
C ARG A 136 -10.34 4.38 -0.36
N LEU A 137 -9.14 4.77 -0.79
CA LEU A 137 -8.52 6.06 -0.45
C LEU A 137 -8.45 6.99 -1.67
N GLY A 138 -9.28 6.73 -2.67
CA GLY A 138 -9.40 7.56 -3.87
C GLY A 138 -8.13 7.48 -4.73
N ALA A 139 -7.61 8.63 -5.13
CA ALA A 139 -6.41 8.71 -5.98
C ALA A 139 -5.15 8.15 -5.29
N VAL A 140 -5.12 8.08 -3.95
CA VAL A 140 -3.99 7.53 -3.19
C VAL A 140 -3.84 6.02 -3.43
N GLY A 141 -4.96 5.32 -3.66
CA GLY A 141 -4.98 3.89 -3.92
C GLY A 141 -6.16 3.19 -3.26
N ASN A 142 -6.52 2.04 -3.83
CA ASN A 142 -7.63 1.21 -3.37
C ASN A 142 -7.15 -0.23 -3.25
N GLY A 143 -7.83 -1.03 -2.44
CA GLY A 143 -7.46 -2.42 -2.27
C GLY A 143 -8.31 -3.15 -1.23
N PHE A 144 -7.83 -4.33 -0.87
CA PHE A 144 -8.46 -5.23 0.07
C PHE A 144 -7.43 -5.77 1.05
N ILE A 145 -7.84 -5.92 2.30
CA ILE A 145 -7.15 -6.77 3.25
C ILE A 145 -8.04 -8.00 3.44
N VAL A 146 -7.46 -9.17 3.24
CA VAL A 146 -8.15 -10.46 3.20
C VAL A 146 -7.64 -11.32 4.36
N PHE A 147 -8.55 -11.99 5.06
CA PHE A 147 -8.27 -13.02 6.05
C PHE A 147 -8.91 -14.33 5.61
N THR A 148 -8.19 -15.45 5.76
CA THR A 148 -8.60 -16.77 5.26
C THR A 148 -8.42 -17.85 6.32
N GLY A 149 -9.30 -18.84 6.35
CA GLY A 149 -9.31 -19.92 7.31
C GLY A 149 -10.18 -21.08 6.81
N ASP A 150 -10.35 -22.09 7.65
CA ASP A 150 -11.25 -23.20 7.33
C ASP A 150 -12.72 -22.80 7.57
N GLU A 151 -12.95 -22.05 8.65
CA GLU A 151 -14.21 -21.41 9.03
C GLU A 151 -13.86 -20.03 9.60
N ILE A 152 -14.58 -18.97 9.21
CA ILE A 152 -14.35 -17.62 9.74
C ILE A 152 -15.70 -16.99 10.09
N ASP A 153 -15.95 -16.85 11.40
CA ASP A 153 -17.17 -16.26 11.94
C ASP A 153 -16.89 -15.33 13.14
N PRO A 154 -16.19 -14.20 12.94
CA PRO A 154 -15.95 -13.23 14.00
C PRO A 154 -17.22 -12.47 14.37
N SER A 155 -17.30 -12.01 15.62
CA SER A 155 -18.40 -11.14 16.08
C SER A 155 -18.45 -9.82 15.30
N SER A 156 -19.62 -9.17 15.30
CA SER A 156 -19.83 -7.88 14.63
C SER A 156 -18.85 -6.80 15.09
N ASP A 157 -18.56 -6.73 16.40
CA ASP A 157 -17.59 -5.77 16.96
C ASP A 157 -16.18 -6.03 16.40
N THR A 158 -15.79 -7.30 16.28
CA THR A 158 -14.52 -7.70 15.70
C THR A 158 -14.44 -7.35 14.22
N ILE A 159 -15.53 -7.52 13.45
CA ILE A 159 -15.58 -7.14 12.03
C ILE A 159 -15.35 -5.63 11.87
N VAL A 160 -16.02 -4.81 12.68
CA VAL A 160 -15.85 -3.35 12.66
C VAL A 160 -14.43 -2.96 13.06
N GLU A 161 -13.88 -3.57 14.10
CA GLU A 161 -12.51 -3.32 14.55
C GLU A 161 -11.47 -3.71 13.47
N LEU A 162 -11.62 -4.89 12.87
CA LEU A 162 -10.77 -5.35 11.79
C LEU A 162 -10.81 -4.39 10.62
N HIS A 163 -12.00 -3.94 10.20
CA HIS A 163 -12.12 -3.01 9.06
C HIS A 163 -11.40 -1.69 9.34
N GLY A 164 -11.55 -1.12 10.54
CA GLY A 164 -10.82 0.09 10.94
C GLY A 164 -9.29 -0.12 10.91
N ARG A 165 -8.81 -1.26 11.42
CA ARG A 165 -7.38 -1.63 11.37
C ARG A 165 -6.89 -1.84 9.94
N CYS A 166 -7.70 -2.43 9.06
CA CYS A 166 -7.41 -2.62 7.63
C CYS A 166 -7.20 -1.28 6.91
N CYS A 167 -8.04 -0.27 7.20
CA CYS A 167 -7.85 1.08 6.68
C CYS A 167 -6.47 1.65 7.04
N HIS A 168 -6.04 1.52 8.30
CA HIS A 168 -4.72 1.97 8.73
C HIS A 168 -3.58 1.21 8.04
N ILE A 169 -3.70 -0.11 7.89
CA ILE A 169 -2.69 -0.92 7.17
C ILE A 169 -2.53 -0.44 5.72
N MET A 170 -3.64 -0.20 5.01
CA MET A 170 -3.59 0.27 3.62
C MET A 170 -2.98 1.68 3.52
N MET A 171 -3.35 2.60 4.43
CA MET A 171 -2.75 3.95 4.47
C MET A 171 -1.23 3.87 4.67
N ASP A 172 -0.77 3.05 5.61
CA ASP A 172 0.66 2.90 5.89
C ASP A 172 1.39 2.28 4.69
N LEU A 173 0.84 1.23 4.08
CA LEU A 173 1.39 0.59 2.88
C LEU A 173 1.54 1.57 1.72
N LEU A 174 0.50 2.35 1.41
CA LEU A 174 0.53 3.34 0.32
C LEU A 174 1.50 4.47 0.61
N SER A 175 1.60 4.91 1.87
CA SER A 175 2.56 5.95 2.27
C SER A 175 4.03 5.49 2.12
N LEU A 176 4.31 4.20 2.34
CA LEU A 176 5.63 3.63 2.09
C LEU A 176 5.95 3.60 0.59
N ASP A 177 4.96 3.26 -0.23
CA ASP A 177 5.13 3.22 -1.68
C ASP A 177 5.37 4.62 -2.26
N GLU A 178 4.63 5.62 -1.81
CA GLU A 178 4.84 7.02 -2.22
C GLU A 178 6.24 7.51 -1.87
N ARG A 179 6.71 7.24 -0.63
CA ARG A 179 8.08 7.58 -0.22
C ARG A 179 9.14 6.87 -1.07
N ARG A 180 8.91 5.61 -1.41
CA ARG A 180 9.82 4.84 -2.26
C ARG A 180 9.87 5.40 -3.68
N THR A 181 8.72 5.75 -4.26
CA THR A 181 8.65 6.39 -5.58
C THR A 181 9.32 7.75 -5.57
N ALA A 182 9.02 8.60 -4.58
CA ALA A 182 9.67 9.90 -4.43
C ALA A 182 11.20 9.79 -4.25
N ALA A 183 11.68 8.77 -3.54
CA ALA A 183 13.11 8.50 -3.40
C ALA A 183 13.74 7.97 -4.71
N ALA A 184 13.02 7.17 -5.49
CA ALA A 184 13.47 6.70 -6.80
C ALA A 184 13.54 7.84 -7.84
N GLU A 185 12.62 8.80 -7.74
CA GLU A 185 12.59 10.02 -8.55
C GLU A 185 13.61 11.08 -8.08
N ALA A 186 14.12 10.96 -6.85
CA ALA A 186 15.16 11.85 -6.35
C ALA A 186 16.48 11.67 -7.11
N LEU A 187 17.18 12.79 -7.31
CA LEU A 187 18.53 12.79 -7.89
C LEU A 187 19.53 12.22 -6.88
N SER A 188 20.37 11.30 -7.34
CA SER A 188 21.52 10.78 -6.59
C SER A 188 22.63 11.82 -6.53
N GLU A 189 23.54 11.68 -5.55
CA GLU A 189 24.70 12.58 -5.41
C GLU A 189 25.55 12.65 -6.69
N ARG A 190 25.67 11.54 -7.42
CA ARG A 190 26.41 11.50 -8.70
C ARG A 190 25.68 12.24 -9.82
N GLU A 191 24.35 12.11 -9.88
CA GLU A 191 23.52 12.89 -10.80
C GLU A 191 23.61 14.39 -10.50
N ILE A 192 23.53 14.77 -9.22
CA ILE A 192 23.66 16.15 -8.75
C ILE A 192 25.05 16.70 -9.08
N ALA A 193 26.12 15.95 -8.81
CA ALA A 193 27.49 16.38 -9.10
C ALA A 193 27.74 16.59 -10.60
N CYS A 194 27.22 15.69 -11.45
CA CYS A 194 27.29 15.85 -12.90
C CYS A 194 26.48 17.07 -13.36
N LEU A 195 25.27 17.26 -12.83
CA LEU A 195 24.41 18.41 -13.13
C LEU A 195 25.03 19.74 -12.69
N GLN A 196 25.67 19.80 -11.52
CA GLN A 196 26.35 21.01 -11.03
C GLN A 196 27.47 21.41 -11.98
N LEU A 197 28.38 20.48 -12.31
CA LEU A 197 29.50 20.77 -13.22
C LEU A 197 29.00 21.12 -14.62
N ALA A 198 27.93 20.47 -15.09
CA ALA A 198 27.28 20.83 -16.33
C ALA A 198 26.65 22.24 -16.30
N GLY A 199 26.08 22.64 -15.16
CA GLY A 199 25.56 24.00 -14.90
C GLY A 199 26.65 25.05 -14.83
N ASP A 200 27.84 24.70 -14.31
CA ASP A 200 29.05 25.52 -14.34
C ASP A 200 29.66 25.67 -15.75
N GLY A 201 29.04 25.06 -16.78
CA GLY A 201 29.46 25.15 -18.18
C GLY A 201 30.46 24.08 -18.62
N ARG A 202 30.70 23.02 -17.84
CA ARG A 202 31.62 21.94 -18.21
C ARG A 202 31.03 21.00 -19.26
N ILE A 203 31.90 20.52 -20.16
CA ILE A 203 31.56 19.47 -21.12
C ILE A 203 31.74 18.08 -20.48
N SER A 204 31.11 17.04 -21.04
CA SER A 204 31.10 15.70 -20.44
C SER A 204 32.50 15.10 -20.25
N GLU A 205 33.45 15.45 -21.11
CA GLU A 205 34.87 15.07 -21.00
C GLU A 205 35.53 15.66 -19.75
N GLU A 206 35.40 16.97 -19.53
CA GLU A 206 35.91 17.64 -18.34
C GLU A 206 35.26 17.14 -17.04
N ILE A 207 33.96 16.81 -17.09
CA ILE A 207 33.21 16.24 -15.96
C ILE A 207 33.73 14.83 -15.65
N ALA A 208 33.97 14.03 -16.68
CA ALA A 208 34.49 12.67 -16.55
C ALA A 208 35.86 12.68 -15.88
N ASP A 209 36.76 13.54 -16.36
CA ASP A 209 38.09 13.73 -15.77
C ASP A 209 38.00 14.20 -14.31
N LYS A 210 37.14 15.19 -14.02
CA LYS A 210 36.99 15.76 -12.67
C LYS A 210 36.39 14.79 -11.66
N LEU A 211 35.47 13.90 -12.08
CA LEU A 211 34.79 12.94 -11.21
C LEU A 211 35.43 11.54 -11.18
N GLY A 212 36.48 11.32 -11.98
CA GLY A 212 37.12 10.02 -12.15
C GLY A 212 36.19 8.98 -12.77
N LEU A 213 35.37 9.40 -13.74
CA LEU A 213 34.37 8.58 -14.43
C LEU A 213 34.70 8.48 -15.93
N SER A 214 34.03 7.59 -16.65
CA SER A 214 34.04 7.65 -18.12
C SER A 214 33.04 8.67 -18.63
N VAL A 215 33.27 9.22 -19.83
CA VAL A 215 32.31 10.10 -20.52
C VAL A 215 30.95 9.43 -20.70
N HIS A 216 30.95 8.13 -20.99
CA HIS A 216 29.72 7.33 -21.08
C HIS A 216 28.95 7.32 -19.76
N THR A 217 29.63 7.12 -18.64
CA THR A 217 29.03 7.14 -17.30
C THR A 217 28.47 8.51 -16.94
N VAL A 218 29.18 9.60 -17.27
CA VAL A 218 28.68 10.97 -17.08
C VAL A 218 27.41 11.20 -17.90
N ASN A 219 27.41 10.83 -19.17
CA ASN A 219 26.24 10.96 -20.03
C ASN A 219 25.06 10.10 -19.52
N ALA A 220 25.32 8.93 -18.95
CA ALA A 220 24.30 8.11 -18.30
C ALA A 220 23.70 8.80 -17.08
N TYR A 221 24.51 9.41 -16.20
CA TYR A 221 24.02 10.18 -15.05
C TYR A 221 23.22 11.41 -15.49
N LEU A 222 23.73 12.19 -16.44
CA LEU A 222 23.01 13.35 -16.96
C LEU A 222 21.70 12.96 -17.66
N GLY A 223 21.70 11.85 -18.39
CA GLY A 223 20.50 11.29 -19.04
C GLY A 223 19.47 10.84 -18.02
N SER A 224 19.89 10.07 -17.00
CA SER A 224 19.03 9.66 -15.89
C SER A 224 18.45 10.86 -15.14
N ALA A 225 19.27 11.86 -14.82
CA ALA A 225 18.83 13.09 -14.18
C ALA A 225 17.83 13.88 -15.04
N THR A 226 18.04 13.92 -16.36
CA THR A 226 17.12 14.56 -17.31
C THR A 226 15.75 13.88 -17.32
N ILE A 227 15.71 12.54 -17.25
CA ILE A 227 14.47 11.75 -17.16
C ILE A 227 13.79 12.00 -15.80
N LYS A 228 14.52 11.89 -14.68
CA LYS A 228 13.97 12.11 -13.33
C LYS A 228 13.42 13.52 -13.13
N LEU A 229 14.07 14.50 -13.74
CA LEU A 229 13.59 15.89 -13.75
C LEU A 229 12.52 16.13 -14.81
N ASP A 230 11.98 15.12 -15.49
CA ASP A 230 10.95 15.27 -16.52
C ASP A 230 11.29 16.43 -17.48
N SER A 231 12.48 16.36 -18.05
CA SER A 231 13.06 17.38 -18.91
C SER A 231 13.41 16.76 -20.25
N VAL A 232 13.27 17.52 -21.35
CA VAL A 232 13.52 16.94 -22.69
C VAL A 232 14.98 17.11 -23.15
N ASN A 233 15.78 17.88 -22.41
CA ASN A 233 17.21 18.05 -22.70
C ASN A 233 18.00 18.45 -21.44
N ARG A 234 19.34 18.38 -21.54
CA ARG A 234 20.24 18.70 -20.42
C ARG A 234 20.10 20.13 -19.91
N ILE A 235 19.77 21.10 -20.76
CA ILE A 235 19.66 22.51 -20.38
C ILE A 235 18.40 22.73 -19.53
N GLN A 236 17.29 22.13 -19.92
CA GLN A 236 16.06 22.13 -19.12
C GLN A 236 16.26 21.42 -17.79
N ALA A 237 16.96 20.29 -17.79
CA ALA A 237 17.30 19.57 -16.56
C ALA A 237 18.12 20.45 -15.61
N ILE A 238 19.16 21.13 -16.10
CA ILE A 238 19.95 22.08 -15.30
C ILE A 238 19.07 23.21 -14.74
N ALA A 239 18.26 23.86 -15.58
CA ALA A 239 17.38 24.95 -15.14
C ALA A 239 16.38 24.49 -14.06
N LYS A 240 15.80 23.29 -14.22
CA LYS A 240 14.87 22.72 -13.24
C LYS A 240 15.60 22.32 -11.96
N ALA A 241 16.82 21.80 -12.05
CA ALA A 241 17.65 21.45 -10.89
C ALA A 241 18.01 22.69 -10.05
N ILE A 242 18.35 23.82 -10.68
CA ILE A 242 18.56 25.11 -10.00
C ILE A 242 17.27 25.56 -9.32
N ARG A 243 16.14 25.57 -10.05
CA ARG A 243 14.84 26.01 -9.51
C ARG A 243 14.36 25.17 -8.32
N LEU A 244 14.67 23.87 -8.33
CA LEU A 244 14.33 22.93 -7.25
C LEU A 244 15.37 22.92 -6.11
N GLY A 245 16.47 23.67 -6.25
CA GLY A 245 17.51 23.80 -5.22
C GLY A 245 18.46 22.61 -5.11
N TYR A 246 18.56 21.77 -6.15
CA TYR A 246 19.54 20.68 -6.18
C TYR A 246 20.97 21.14 -6.44
N ILE A 247 21.13 22.23 -7.19
CA ILE A 247 22.41 22.82 -7.61
C ILE A 247 22.31 24.35 -7.59
N SER A 248 23.45 25.05 -7.56
CA SER A 248 23.53 26.52 -7.45
C SER A 248 24.33 27.15 -8.58
#